data_AF-A0A0E0D9C9-F1
#
_entry.id   AF-A0A0E0D9C9-F1
#
_cell.length_a   1.000
_cell.length_b   1.000
_cell.length_c   1.000
_cell.angle_alpha   90.00
_cell.angle_beta   90.00
_cell.angle_gamma   90.00
#
_symmetry.space_group_name_H-M   'P 1'
#
loop_
_entity.id
_entity.type
_entity.pdbx_description
1 polymer ?
#
loop_
_entity_poly.entity_id
_entity_poly.type
_entity_poly.pdbx_seq_one_letter_code
_entity_poly.pdbx_strand_id
1 'polypeptide(L)'
;MDGPGATASAVGQTTSSANKRLVGSRRPHSPSSLEEVGYNRAAGFVWLRLTQSGGATHTFDTIGKQVWYAGEVTAFVEQMHGVAGVKSKELLIWVTISEIVLSPSGTKIIFRTPAGLGRALPVTAFQLNLASDPEKKDADAAN
;
A
#
# COMPACT_ATOMS: atom_id res chain seq x y z
N MET A 1 -15.67 -45.84 47.96
CA MET A 1 -14.36 -45.83 47.29
C MET A 1 -14.61 -46.33 45.89
N ASP A 2 -14.97 -45.40 45.02
CA ASP A 2 -15.41 -45.67 43.67
C ASP A 2 -14.21 -46.06 42.79
N GLY A 3 -14.32 -47.22 42.13
CA GLY A 3 -13.38 -47.66 41.09
C GLY A 3 -13.50 -46.82 39.83
N PRO A 4 -12.52 -46.90 38.89
CA PRO A 4 -12.68 -47.89 37.83
C PRO A 4 -11.36 -48.44 37.25
N GLY A 5 -11.43 -49.63 36.66
CA GLY A 5 -10.38 -50.21 35.84
C GLY A 5 -10.99 -50.99 34.68
N ALA A 6 -10.38 -50.82 33.50
CA ALA A 6 -10.70 -51.41 32.18
C ALA A 6 -11.77 -50.69 31.35
N THR A 7 -11.41 -50.23 30.15
CA THR A 7 -11.59 -50.96 28.88
C THR A 7 -11.26 -50.01 27.71
N ALA A 8 -10.31 -50.40 26.88
CA ALA A 8 -10.52 -50.88 25.51
C ALA A 8 -10.60 -49.76 24.46
N SER A 9 -9.44 -49.48 23.84
CA SER A 9 -9.36 -48.83 22.55
C SER A 9 -9.91 -49.77 21.47
N ALA A 10 -10.93 -49.34 20.74
CA ALA A 10 -11.41 -49.96 19.50
C ALA A 10 -11.57 -48.84 18.46
N VAL A 11 -10.82 -48.89 17.35
CA VAL A 11 -11.22 -49.46 16.04
C VAL A 11 -11.99 -48.48 15.18
N GLY A 12 -11.58 -48.39 13.91
CA GLY A 12 -12.50 -48.16 12.81
C GLY A 12 -12.26 -46.91 11.99
N GLN A 13 -11.41 -47.04 10.98
CA GLN A 13 -11.53 -46.25 9.75
C GLN A 13 -12.92 -46.53 9.14
N THR A 14 -13.61 -45.51 8.63
CA THR A 14 -14.03 -45.41 7.22
C THR A 14 -14.99 -44.22 6.98
N THR A 15 -14.82 -43.65 5.78
CA THR A 15 -15.81 -42.95 4.94
C THR A 15 -15.87 -41.42 4.92
N SER A 16 -15.80 -40.97 3.65
CA SER A 16 -16.56 -39.90 3.03
C SER A 16 -15.96 -38.50 3.01
N SER A 17 -15.11 -38.31 1.99
CA SER A 17 -15.02 -37.09 1.20
C SER A 17 -16.37 -36.41 1.01
N ALA A 18 -16.50 -35.18 1.49
CA ALA A 18 -16.99 -34.01 0.75
C ALA A 18 -17.51 -32.97 1.75
N ASN A 19 -16.69 -31.96 2.05
CA ASN A 19 -17.26 -30.65 2.36
C ASN A 19 -16.43 -29.57 1.68
N LYS A 20 -16.92 -29.25 0.48
CA LYS A 20 -16.56 -28.12 -0.36
C LYS A 20 -16.71 -26.83 0.45
N ARG A 21 -15.60 -26.28 0.94
CA ARG A 21 -15.51 -24.86 1.28
C ARG A 21 -14.75 -24.16 0.16
N LEU A 22 -15.53 -23.65 -0.78
CA LEU A 22 -15.11 -22.71 -1.80
C LEU A 22 -14.80 -21.37 -1.10
N VAL A 23 -13.67 -21.28 -0.39
CA VAL A 23 -13.13 -19.98 0.01
C VAL A 23 -12.47 -19.41 -1.22
N GLY A 24 -13.15 -18.42 -1.79
CA GLY A 24 -12.81 -17.78 -3.04
C GLY A 24 -11.35 -17.38 -3.13
N SER A 25 -10.84 -17.55 -4.34
CA SER A 25 -9.64 -16.95 -4.89
C SER A 25 -9.40 -15.55 -4.30
N ARG A 26 -8.53 -15.45 -3.30
CA ARG A 26 -7.95 -14.16 -2.94
C ARG A 26 -6.99 -13.81 -4.08
N ARG A 27 -7.53 -13.08 -5.06
CA ARG A 27 -6.73 -12.40 -6.07
C ARG A 27 -5.68 -11.58 -5.33
N PRO A 28 -4.39 -11.63 -5.73
CA PRO A 28 -3.38 -10.78 -5.14
C PRO A 28 -3.85 -9.35 -5.32
N HIS A 29 -4.02 -8.66 -4.19
CA HIS A 29 -4.36 -7.25 -4.18
C HIS A 29 -3.28 -6.50 -4.98
N SER A 30 -3.67 -5.45 -5.69
CA SER A 30 -2.73 -4.45 -6.21
C SER A 30 -1.58 -4.27 -5.21
N PRO A 31 -0.30 -4.30 -5.65
CA PRO A 31 0.88 -4.45 -4.79
C PRO A 31 1.14 -3.28 -3.83
N SER A 32 0.16 -2.43 -3.58
CA SER A 32 0.26 -1.21 -2.77
C SER A 32 -1.09 -0.87 -2.13
N SER A 33 -1.74 -1.85 -1.49
CA SER A 33 -2.95 -1.57 -0.71
C SER A 33 -2.59 -0.94 0.64
N LEU A 34 -3.44 -0.02 1.10
CA LEU A 34 -3.32 0.65 2.39
C LEU A 34 -3.85 -0.28 3.49
N GLU A 35 -3.04 -0.57 4.50
CA GLU A 35 -3.39 -1.41 5.66
C GLU A 35 -4.07 -0.57 6.75
N GLU A 36 -3.52 0.61 7.05
CA GLU A 36 -3.98 1.45 8.15
C GLU A 36 -3.81 2.94 7.80
N VAL A 37 -4.74 3.76 8.28
CA VAL A 37 -4.59 5.23 8.33
C VAL A 37 -4.94 5.68 9.73
N GLY A 38 -4.06 6.46 10.33
CA GLY A 38 -4.33 7.10 11.60
C GLY A 38 -4.12 8.60 11.55
N TYR A 39 -4.88 9.29 12.38
CA TYR A 39 -4.80 10.74 12.55
C TYR A 39 -4.86 11.10 14.02
N ASN A 40 -3.78 11.68 14.53
CA ASN A 40 -3.75 12.28 15.85
C ASN A 40 -4.07 13.78 15.72
N ARG A 41 -5.32 14.13 16.04
CA ARG A 41 -5.82 15.50 15.98
C ARG A 41 -5.09 16.45 16.94
N ALA A 42 -4.70 15.98 18.12
CA ALA A 42 -4.04 16.80 19.13
C ALA A 42 -2.61 17.19 18.72
N ALA A 43 -1.90 16.27 18.06
CA ALA A 43 -0.55 16.51 17.55
C ALA A 43 -0.53 17.04 16.10
N GLY A 44 -1.68 17.07 15.43
CA GLY A 44 -1.75 17.38 14.00
C GLY A 44 -0.95 16.39 13.14
N PHE A 45 -0.89 15.12 13.53
CA PHE A 45 -0.03 14.10 12.91
C PHE A 45 -0.85 13.02 12.21
N VAL A 46 -0.45 12.63 11.02
CA VAL A 46 -1.08 11.57 10.21
C VAL A 46 -0.05 10.50 9.88
N TRP A 47 -0.48 9.24 9.90
CA TRP A 47 0.31 8.12 9.41
C TRP A 47 -0.52 7.21 8.50
N LEU A 48 0.17 6.62 7.52
CA LEU A 48 -0.36 5.67 6.57
C LEU A 48 0.54 4.43 6.56
N ARG A 49 -0.02 3.26 6.75
CA ARG A 49 0.69 1.98 6.69
C ARG A 49 0.26 1.22 5.45
N LEU A 50 1.21 0.75 4.66
CA LEU A 50 0.97 -0.09 3.49
C LEU A 50 0.97 -1.56 3.90
N THR A 51 0.15 -2.38 3.23
CA THR A 51 0.16 -3.84 3.40
C THR A 51 1.51 -4.45 3.04
N GLN A 52 2.28 -3.78 2.17
CA GLN A 52 3.66 -4.12 1.86
C GLN A 52 4.63 -3.33 2.77
N SER A 53 5.14 -4.00 3.81
CA SER A 53 6.07 -3.40 4.78
C SER A 53 7.42 -2.97 4.19
N GLY A 54 7.85 -3.57 3.08
CA GLY A 54 9.07 -3.17 2.34
C GLY A 54 8.94 -1.86 1.55
N GLY A 55 7.76 -1.22 1.56
CA GLY A 55 7.45 -0.06 0.73
C GLY A 55 7.11 -0.43 -0.71
N ALA A 56 6.55 0.52 -1.45
CA ALA A 56 6.05 0.33 -2.81
C ALA A 56 6.45 1.48 -3.72
N THR A 57 6.65 1.18 -5.00
CA THR A 57 6.97 2.18 -6.02
C THR A 57 5.74 2.41 -6.89
N HIS A 58 5.34 3.67 -7.04
CA HIS A 58 4.31 4.10 -7.97
C HIS A 58 4.93 4.91 -9.11
N THR A 59 4.46 4.68 -10.33
CA THR A 59 4.83 5.49 -11.49
C THR A 59 3.63 6.33 -11.88
N PHE A 60 3.78 7.64 -11.83
CA PHE A 60 2.79 8.59 -12.33
C PHE A 60 3.00 8.74 -13.84
N ASP A 61 2.29 7.94 -14.63
CA ASP A 61 2.44 7.88 -16.09
C ASP A 61 2.21 9.24 -16.76
N THR A 62 1.27 10.03 -16.26
CA THR A 62 0.94 11.37 -16.77
C THR A 62 2.12 12.34 -16.73
N ILE A 63 3.06 12.16 -15.79
CA ILE A 63 4.23 13.03 -15.62
C ILE A 63 5.56 12.27 -15.78
N GLY A 64 5.51 10.97 -16.09
CA GLY A 64 6.68 10.10 -16.21
C GLY A 64 7.54 10.04 -14.94
N LYS A 65 6.96 10.23 -13.76
CA LYS A 65 7.70 10.29 -12.48
C LYS A 65 7.49 9.04 -11.66
N GLN A 66 8.58 8.54 -11.09
CA GLN A 66 8.55 7.41 -10.19
C GLN A 66 8.70 7.87 -8.74
N VAL A 67 7.80 7.44 -7.87
CA VAL A 67 7.74 7.79 -6.46
C VAL A 67 7.71 6.52 -5.63
N TRP A 68 8.59 6.44 -4.64
CA TRP A 68 8.65 5.35 -3.69
C TRP A 68 8.04 5.78 -2.36
N TYR A 69 7.19 4.91 -1.81
CA TYR A 69 6.55 5.03 -0.52
C TYR A 69 7.12 3.94 0.40
N ALA A 70 7.46 4.30 1.63
CA ALA A 70 7.83 3.36 2.67
C ALA A 70 6.60 2.56 3.15
N GLY A 71 6.84 1.45 3.84
CA GLY A 71 5.76 0.68 4.49
C GLY A 71 4.97 1.49 5.51
N GLU A 72 5.59 2.55 6.06
CA GLU A 72 4.95 3.55 6.91
C GLU A 72 5.30 4.96 6.40
N VAL A 73 4.29 5.76 6.10
CA VAL A 73 4.40 7.15 5.65
C VAL A 73 3.77 8.04 6.72
N THR A 74 4.48 9.09 7.14
CA THR A 74 4.05 9.96 8.23
C THR A 74 4.15 11.43 7.83
N ALA A 75 3.28 12.30 8.35
CA ALA A 75 3.30 13.74 8.09
C ALA A 75 2.57 14.56 9.16
N PHE A 76 2.83 15.86 9.22
CA PHE A 76 2.05 16.82 10.01
C PHE A 76 1.03 17.59 9.14
N VAL A 77 -0.13 17.98 9.67
CA VAL A 77 -1.35 18.32 8.90
C VAL A 77 -1.56 19.82 8.67
N GLU A 78 -0.93 20.70 9.44
CA GLU A 78 -1.14 22.17 9.33
C GLU A 78 -0.79 22.72 7.93
N GLN A 79 0.28 22.17 7.37
CA GLN A 79 0.62 22.00 5.96
C GLN A 79 1.40 20.67 5.96
N MET A 80 1.36 19.85 4.90
CA MET A 80 2.04 18.53 4.87
C MET A 80 3.57 18.70 4.98
N HIS A 81 4.04 18.97 6.18
CA HIS A 81 5.41 19.23 6.59
C HIS A 81 5.93 18.02 7.35
N GLY A 82 7.25 17.82 7.31
CA GLY A 82 7.88 16.68 7.95
C GLY A 82 7.40 15.35 7.36
N VAL A 83 7.11 15.32 6.06
CA VAL A 83 6.72 14.09 5.36
C VAL A 83 7.88 13.10 5.44
N ALA A 84 7.64 11.92 5.99
CA ALA A 84 8.60 10.83 6.07
C ALA A 84 8.08 9.63 5.26
N GLY A 85 9.03 8.86 4.72
CA GLY A 85 8.68 7.67 3.94
C GLY A 85 8.30 7.92 2.48
N VAL A 86 8.44 9.14 1.95
CA VAL A 86 8.20 9.43 0.53
C VAL A 86 9.50 9.84 -0.16
N LYS A 87 9.82 9.21 -1.29
CA LYS A 87 10.97 9.53 -2.14
C LYS A 87 10.56 9.68 -3.59
N SER A 88 11.04 10.72 -4.26
CA SER A 88 10.88 10.87 -5.71
C SER A 88 12.17 10.49 -6.42
N LYS A 89 12.06 9.81 -7.57
CA LYS A 89 13.20 9.55 -8.44
C LYS A 89 13.48 10.76 -9.30
N GLU A 90 14.66 11.36 -9.15
CA GLU A 90 15.14 12.46 -9.98
C GLU A 90 16.44 12.04 -10.65
N LEU A 91 16.49 12.14 -11.98
CA LEU A 91 17.55 11.58 -12.82
C LEU A 91 17.78 10.09 -12.51
N LEU A 92 18.74 9.79 -11.63
CA LEU A 92 19.12 8.43 -11.22
C LEU A 92 19.11 8.24 -9.69
N ILE A 93 18.79 9.28 -8.92
CA ILE A 93 18.83 9.24 -7.45
C ILE A 93 17.43 9.33 -6.85
N TRP A 94 17.24 8.65 -5.71
CA TRP A 94 16.03 8.78 -4.91
C TRP A 94 16.19 9.93 -3.92
N VAL A 95 15.36 10.96 -4.06
CA VAL A 95 15.39 12.15 -3.22
C VAL A 95 14.20 12.13 -2.28
N THR A 96 14.42 12.35 -0.99
CA THR A 96 13.36 12.44 0.01
C THR A 96 12.57 13.74 -0.16
N ILE A 97 11.25 13.64 0.01
CA ILE A 97 10.34 14.79 0.06
C ILE A 97 10.09 15.09 1.53
N SER A 98 10.30 16.33 1.95
CA SER A 98 10.06 16.78 3.33
C SER A 98 8.79 17.61 3.48
N GLU A 99 8.37 18.31 2.43
CA GLU A 99 7.20 19.18 2.47
C GLU A 99 6.37 19.05 1.19
N ILE A 100 5.05 19.11 1.35
CA ILE A 100 4.06 19.12 0.28
C ILE A 100 3.10 20.27 0.58
N VAL A 101 3.03 21.25 -0.32
CA VAL A 101 2.24 22.46 -0.14
C VAL A 101 1.38 22.69 -1.37
N LEU A 102 0.11 23.01 -1.19
CA LEU A 102 -0.74 23.46 -2.30
C LEU A 102 -0.40 24.91 -2.66
N SER A 103 -0.31 25.22 -3.95
CA SER A 103 -0.14 26.60 -4.39
C SER A 103 -1.32 27.46 -3.93
N PRO A 104 -1.14 28.78 -3.73
CA PRO A 104 -2.24 29.68 -3.34
C PRO A 104 -3.44 29.63 -4.32
N SER A 105 -3.18 29.33 -5.59
CA SER A 105 -4.20 29.13 -6.63
C SER A 105 -4.92 27.79 -6.57
N GLY A 106 -4.46 26.83 -5.75
CA GLY A 106 -5.00 25.46 -5.68
C GLY A 106 -4.74 24.59 -6.92
N THR A 107 -4.02 25.10 -7.92
CA THR A 107 -3.83 24.41 -9.21
C THR A 107 -2.58 23.54 -9.27
N LYS A 108 -1.61 23.77 -8.38
CA LYS A 108 -0.33 23.06 -8.35
C LYS A 108 -0.02 22.56 -6.93
N ILE A 109 0.63 21.42 -6.87
CA ILE A 109 1.23 20.86 -5.65
C ILE A 109 2.73 21.12 -5.72
N ILE A 110 3.28 21.74 -4.68
CA ILE A 110 4.69 22.08 -4.54
C ILE A 110 5.32 21.07 -3.57
N PHE A 111 6.25 20.27 -4.08
CA PHE A 111 7.04 19.32 -3.33
C PHE A 111 8.39 19.95 -3.00
N ARG A 112 8.82 19.93 -1.75
CA ARG A 112 10.16 20.36 -1.35
C ARG A 112 10.97 19.20 -0.78
N THR A 113 12.27 19.26 -1.04
CA THR A 113 13.25 18.35 -0.47
C THR A 113 13.95 19.01 0.72
N PRO A 114 14.55 18.23 1.65
CA PRO A 114 15.33 18.79 2.76
C PRO A 114 16.48 19.70 2.33
N ALA A 115 16.96 19.55 1.08
CA ALA A 115 18.00 20.38 0.50
C ALA A 115 17.49 21.73 -0.05
N GLY A 116 16.22 22.07 0.18
CA GLY A 116 15.62 23.34 -0.25
C GLY A 116 15.21 23.38 -1.74
N LEU A 117 15.33 22.28 -2.48
CA LEU A 117 14.84 22.22 -3.86
C LEU A 117 13.33 21.98 -3.88
N GLY A 118 12.61 22.82 -4.63
CA GLY A 118 11.17 22.74 -4.82
C GLY A 118 10.78 22.35 -6.25
N ARG A 119 9.73 21.55 -6.42
CA ARG A 119 9.09 21.25 -7.71
C ARG A 119 7.59 21.43 -7.62
N ALA A 120 7.02 22.17 -8.56
CA ALA A 120 5.58 22.35 -8.67
C ALA A 120 5.03 21.45 -9.79
N LEU A 121 4.10 20.59 -9.45
CA LEU A 121 3.39 19.71 -10.39
C LEU A 121 1.89 20.06 -10.38
N PRO A 122 1.20 20.00 -11.53
CA PRO A 122 -0.23 20.28 -11.55
C PRO A 122 -1.00 19.22 -10.75
N VAL A 123 -2.08 19.63 -10.06
CA VAL A 123 -2.93 18.70 -9.30
C VAL A 123 -3.48 17.58 -10.20
N THR A 124 -3.71 17.89 -11.48
CA THR A 124 -4.18 16.93 -12.49
C THR A 124 -3.24 15.75 -12.71
N ALA A 125 -1.94 15.89 -12.39
CA ALA A 125 -0.98 14.79 -12.50
C ALA A 125 -1.17 13.69 -11.45
N PHE A 126 -1.95 13.96 -10.39
CA PHE A 126 -2.16 13.06 -9.25
C PHE A 126 -3.58 12.50 -9.21
N GLN A 127 -4.37 12.71 -10.26
CA GLN A 127 -5.71 12.13 -10.35
C GLN A 127 -5.60 10.62 -10.53
N LEU A 128 -6.31 9.88 -9.66
CA LEU A 128 -6.43 8.44 -9.76
C LEU A 128 -7.12 8.10 -11.08
N ASN A 129 -6.37 7.55 -12.03
CA ASN A 129 -6.94 6.87 -13.17
C ASN A 129 -7.47 5.52 -12.67
N LEU A 130 -8.73 5.47 -12.25
CA LEU A 130 -9.43 4.27 -11.77
C LEU A 130 -9.55 3.16 -12.84
N ALA A 131 -8.88 3.29 -13.99
CA ALA A 131 -9.12 2.53 -15.21
C ALA A 131 -7.96 1.62 -15.65
N SER A 132 -6.92 1.41 -14.83
CA SER A 132 -5.81 0.53 -15.23
C SER A 132 -5.44 -0.45 -14.11
N ASP A 133 -6.32 -1.43 -13.91
CA ASP A 133 -5.89 -2.81 -13.64
C ASP A 133 -5.46 -3.39 -15.01
N PRO A 134 -4.17 -3.54 -15.33
CA PRO A 134 -3.78 -4.31 -16.50
C PRO A 134 -4.05 -5.78 -16.19
N GLU A 135 -5.23 -6.26 -16.60
CA GLU A 135 -5.51 -7.68 -16.79
C GLU A 135 -4.44 -8.23 -17.74
N LYS A 136 -3.40 -8.87 -17.19
CA LYS A 136 -2.45 -9.65 -17.98
C LYS A 136 -3.25 -10.77 -18.62
N LYS A 137 -3.49 -10.63 -19.93
CA LYS A 137 -3.96 -11.68 -20.81
C LYS A 137 -2.82 -12.70 -20.91
N ASP A 138 -2.89 -13.75 -20.09
CA ASP A 138 -2.00 -14.91 -20.23
C ASP A 138 -2.26 -15.52 -21.60
N ALA A 139 -1.30 -15.29 -22.50
CA ALA A 139 -1.14 -16.04 -23.72
C ALA A 139 -0.30 -17.29 -23.41
N ASP A 140 -0.71 -18.38 -24.05
CA ASP A 140 0.05 -19.61 -24.30
C ASP A 140 -0.17 -20.80 -23.35
N ALA A 141 -1.06 -21.70 -23.79
CA ALA A 141 -0.85 -23.14 -23.72
C ALA A 141 -1.62 -23.80 -24.87
N ALA A 142 -1.04 -23.79 -26.07
CA ALA A 142 -1.42 -24.68 -27.16
C ALA A 142 -0.17 -25.08 -27.95
N ASN A 143 0.48 -26.15 -27.50
CA ASN A 143 1.00 -27.21 -28.37
C ASN A 143 1.22 -28.49 -27.55
#